data_AF-A0A101WDY9-F1
#
_entry.id   AF-A0A101WDY9-F1
#
_cell.length_a   1.000
_cell.length_b   1.000
_cell.length_c   1.000
_cell.angle_alpha   90.00
_cell.angle_beta   90.00
_cell.angle_gamma   90.00
#
_symmetry.space_group_name_H-M   'P 1'
#
loop_
_entity.id
_entity.type
_entity.pdbx_description
1 polymer ?
#
loop_
_entity_poly.entity_id
_entity_poly.type
_entity_poly.pdbx_seq_one_letter_code
_entity_poly.pdbx_strand_id
1 'polypeptide(L)'
;MYSIENIIQTIAWIGCFIAIFFIPRNKLDKAALIFFITQLFSWILGLTAVEYAWLDYPVREFSKANATSFFFEFLMLPLIVVFFILNYPTHKQFKARIIYFVSIIFVFTLIEFFMERYTEIIKYHSWKWYWTWISMSLTIYLVMVIYKWFYKNKNIFSI
;
A
#
# COMPACT_ATOMS: atom_id res chain seq x y z
N MET A 1 25.04 -10.66 -2.60
CA MET A 1 24.52 -11.81 -3.37
C MET A 1 23.17 -12.15 -2.76
N TYR A 2 22.08 -11.54 -3.25
CA TYR A 2 20.72 -11.61 -2.66
C TYR A 2 19.77 -12.37 -3.60
N SER A 3 20.15 -13.59 -3.96
CA SER A 3 19.48 -14.32 -5.04
C SER A 3 18.04 -14.69 -4.67
N ILE A 4 17.75 -14.95 -3.39
CA ILE A 4 16.41 -15.34 -2.94
C ILE A 4 15.48 -14.12 -2.87
N GLU A 5 15.95 -13.01 -2.32
CA GLU A 5 15.19 -11.76 -2.19
C GLU A 5 14.80 -11.21 -3.56
N ASN A 6 15.72 -11.27 -4.52
CA ASN A 6 15.45 -10.88 -5.91
C ASN A 6 14.36 -11.77 -6.55
N ILE A 7 14.34 -13.07 -6.26
CA ILE A 7 13.28 -13.98 -6.73
C ILE A 7 11.95 -13.60 -6.09
N ILE A 8 11.92 -13.37 -4.77
CA ILE A 8 10.71 -12.96 -4.05
C ILE A 8 10.16 -11.65 -4.62
N GLN A 9 11.00 -10.65 -4.84
CA GLN A 9 10.60 -9.39 -5.46
C GLN A 9 10.08 -9.61 -6.88
N THR A 10 10.76 -10.41 -7.70
CA THR A 10 10.32 -10.70 -9.08
C THR A 10 8.94 -11.36 -9.11
N ILE A 11 8.69 -12.33 -8.22
CA ILE A 11 7.37 -12.97 -8.07
C ILE A 11 6.32 -11.94 -7.63
N ALA A 12 6.66 -11.07 -6.68
CA ALA A 12 5.75 -10.03 -6.20
C ALA A 12 5.41 -9.01 -7.30
N TRP A 13 6.38 -8.63 -8.14
CA TRP A 13 6.19 -7.79 -9.33
C TRP A 13 5.20 -8.43 -10.30
N ILE A 14 5.43 -9.69 -10.67
CA ILE A 14 4.53 -10.43 -11.57
C ILE A 14 3.12 -10.53 -10.96
N GLY A 15 3.02 -10.83 -9.67
CA GLY A 15 1.76 -10.89 -8.94
C GLY A 15 0.99 -9.56 -8.97
N CYS A 16 1.69 -8.44 -8.80
CA CYS A 16 1.07 -7.10 -8.90
C CYS A 16 0.58 -6.80 -10.33
N PHE A 17 1.37 -7.12 -11.36
CA PHE A 17 0.94 -6.93 -12.75
C PHE A 17 -0.27 -7.79 -13.10
N ILE A 18 -0.30 -9.04 -12.66
CA ILE A 18 -1.47 -9.92 -12.82
C ILE A 18 -2.68 -9.32 -12.08
N ALA A 19 -2.49 -8.84 -10.85
CA ALA A 19 -3.54 -8.24 -10.06
C ALA A 19 -4.19 -7.01 -10.74
N ILE A 20 -3.43 -6.19 -11.49
CA ILE A 20 -4.00 -5.07 -12.26
C ILE A 20 -5.11 -5.53 -13.22
N PHE A 21 -4.98 -6.71 -13.84
CA PHE A 21 -6.01 -7.24 -14.75
C PHE A 21 -7.33 -7.63 -14.05
N PHE A 22 -7.31 -7.82 -12.73
CA PHE A 22 -8.52 -8.08 -11.94
C PHE A 22 -9.30 -6.80 -11.60
N ILE A 23 -8.77 -5.61 -11.91
CA ILE A 23 -9.49 -4.35 -11.71
C ILE A 23 -10.59 -4.24 -12.78
N PRO A 24 -11.87 -4.14 -12.38
CA PRO A 24 -12.97 -4.02 -13.33
C PRO A 24 -12.83 -2.77 -14.21
N ARG A 25 -13.02 -2.92 -15.53
CA ARG A 25 -12.90 -1.81 -16.49
C ARG A 25 -13.77 -0.59 -16.15
N ASN A 26 -14.95 -0.82 -15.57
CA ASN A 26 -15.88 0.22 -15.14
C ASN A 26 -15.47 0.97 -13.86
N LYS A 27 -14.36 0.59 -13.23
CA LYS A 27 -13.81 1.22 -12.02
C LYS A 27 -12.37 1.73 -12.23
N LEU A 28 -11.86 1.76 -13.47
CA LEU A 28 -10.47 2.16 -13.74
C LEU A 28 -10.19 3.62 -13.36
N ASP A 29 -11.15 4.53 -13.55
CA ASP A 29 -11.02 5.93 -13.14
C ASP A 29 -10.85 6.06 -11.61
N LYS A 30 -11.63 5.28 -10.87
CA LYS A 30 -11.55 5.19 -9.39
C LYS A 30 -10.24 4.57 -8.96
N ALA A 31 -9.85 3.46 -9.59
CA ALA A 31 -8.61 2.76 -9.31
C ALA A 31 -7.39 3.66 -9.54
N ALA A 32 -7.33 4.36 -10.68
CA ALA A 32 -6.23 5.28 -10.99
C ALA A 32 -6.11 6.39 -9.93
N LEU A 33 -7.23 7.01 -9.54
CA LEU A 33 -7.23 8.04 -8.49
C LEU A 33 -6.68 7.49 -7.17
N ILE A 34 -7.21 6.35 -6.71
CA ILE A 34 -6.79 5.70 -5.47
C ILE A 34 -5.29 5.35 -5.55
N PHE A 35 -4.84 4.81 -6.67
CA PHE A 35 -3.46 4.41 -6.90
C PHE A 35 -2.49 5.59 -6.76
N PHE A 36 -2.71 6.67 -7.52
CA PHE A 36 -1.82 7.85 -7.49
C PHE A 36 -1.81 8.58 -6.15
N ILE A 37 -2.97 8.72 -5.49
CA ILE A 37 -3.04 9.35 -4.17
C ILE A 37 -2.30 8.50 -3.13
N THR A 38 -2.41 7.17 -3.23
CA THR A 38 -1.71 6.28 -2.30
C THR A 38 -0.20 6.44 -2.40
N GLN A 39 0.34 6.49 -3.63
CA GLN A 39 1.77 6.71 -3.87
C GLN A 39 2.30 7.99 -3.22
N LEU A 40 1.52 9.08 -3.26
CA LEU A 40 1.90 10.35 -2.66
C LEU A 40 2.12 10.21 -1.14
N PHE A 41 1.14 9.63 -0.44
CA PHE A 41 1.24 9.49 1.01
C PHE A 41 2.28 8.45 1.42
N SER A 42 2.31 7.33 0.71
CA SER A 42 3.20 6.24 1.07
C SER A 42 4.66 6.65 0.89
N TRP A 43 4.99 7.32 -0.23
CA TRP A 43 6.35 7.78 -0.48
C TRP A 43 6.84 8.79 0.56
N ILE A 44 5.99 9.73 0.97
CA ILE A 44 6.32 10.70 2.04
C ILE A 44 6.58 9.97 3.37
N LEU A 45 5.72 9.03 3.75
CA LEU A 45 5.86 8.27 4.99
C LEU A 45 7.09 7.36 4.97
N GLY A 46 7.34 6.66 3.86
CA GLY A 46 8.48 5.79 3.67
C GLY A 46 9.81 6.57 3.74
N LEU A 47 9.91 7.70 3.05
CA LEU A 47 11.10 8.55 3.12
C LEU A 47 11.33 9.06 4.54
N THR A 48 10.26 9.51 5.21
CA THR A 48 10.34 9.95 6.61
C THR A 48 10.88 8.83 7.51
N ALA A 49 10.41 7.60 7.33
CA ALA A 49 10.85 6.45 8.12
C ALA A 49 12.33 6.10 7.90
N VAL A 50 12.81 6.19 6.65
CA VAL A 50 14.22 5.92 6.31
C VAL A 50 15.13 7.06 6.79
N GLU A 51 14.72 8.32 6.64
CA GLU A 51 15.50 9.49 7.10
C GLU A 51 15.70 9.50 8.62
N TYR A 52 14.71 9.04 9.39
CA TYR A 52 14.86 8.84 10.84
C TYR A 52 15.58 7.54 11.21
N ALA A 53 16.09 6.77 10.23
CA ALA A 53 16.72 5.48 10.40
C ALA A 53 15.85 4.47 11.18
N TRP A 54 14.53 4.58 11.06
CA TRP A 54 13.62 3.65 11.73
C TRP A 54 13.60 2.28 11.04
N LEU A 55 13.74 2.29 9.72
CA LEU A 55 13.83 1.12 8.85
C LEU A 55 14.75 1.38 7.67
N ASP A 56 15.26 0.30 7.07
CA ASP A 56 16.05 0.31 5.85
C ASP A 56 15.54 -0.74 4.86
N TYR A 57 15.80 -0.53 3.57
CA TYR A 57 15.56 -1.50 2.50
C TYR A 57 16.89 -1.90 1.85
N PRO A 58 17.59 -2.94 2.35
CA PRO A 58 18.88 -3.38 1.82
C PRO A 58 18.79 -3.84 0.37
N VAL A 59 17.77 -4.64 0.05
CA VAL A 59 17.47 -5.08 -1.32
C VAL A 59 16.35 -4.22 -1.89
N ARG A 60 16.72 -3.14 -2.58
CA ARG A 60 15.77 -2.21 -3.20
C ARG A 60 16.15 -1.84 -4.62
N GLU A 61 15.14 -1.53 -5.42
CA GLU A 61 15.30 -0.97 -6.75
C GLU A 61 15.75 0.49 -6.69
N PHE A 62 16.46 0.95 -7.72
CA PHE A 62 16.91 2.33 -7.85
C PHE A 62 17.64 2.88 -6.61
N SER A 63 18.50 2.07 -5.98
CA SER A 63 19.17 2.41 -4.71
C SER A 63 19.96 3.71 -4.70
N LYS A 64 20.35 4.22 -5.88
CA LYS A 64 21.02 5.53 -6.07
C LYS A 64 20.06 6.72 -6.09
N ALA A 65 18.80 6.51 -6.41
CA ALA A 65 17.80 7.57 -6.61
C ALA A 65 16.72 7.58 -5.52
N ASN A 66 16.45 6.44 -4.88
CA ASN A 66 15.45 6.31 -3.84
C ASN A 66 15.99 5.53 -2.62
N ALA A 67 15.73 6.06 -1.43
CA ALA A 67 16.14 5.43 -0.18
C ALA A 67 15.14 4.34 0.27
N THR A 68 13.89 4.43 -0.19
CA THR A 68 12.84 3.43 0.08
C THR A 68 12.75 2.35 -1.01
N SER A 69 11.98 1.28 -0.75
CA SER A 69 11.63 0.32 -1.81
C SER A 69 10.68 0.95 -2.82
N PHE A 70 11.16 1.13 -4.06
CA PHE A 70 10.35 1.69 -5.13
C PHE A 70 9.14 0.80 -5.44
N PHE A 71 9.34 -0.52 -5.52
CA PHE A 71 8.26 -1.46 -5.79
C PHE A 71 7.16 -1.40 -4.73
N PHE A 72 7.55 -1.37 -3.46
CA PHE A 72 6.60 -1.32 -2.36
C PHE A 72 5.75 -0.04 -2.41
N GLU A 73 6.41 1.11 -2.47
CA GLU A 73 5.76 2.43 -2.38
C GLU A 73 4.95 2.78 -3.62
N PHE A 74 5.45 2.45 -4.81
CA PHE A 74 4.86 2.91 -6.06
C PHE A 74 3.96 1.88 -6.74
N LEU A 75 4.00 0.60 -6.34
CA LEU A 75 3.18 -0.43 -6.98
C LEU A 75 2.40 -1.27 -5.97
N MET A 76 3.10 -1.98 -5.08
CA MET A 76 2.46 -2.98 -4.21
C MET A 76 1.43 -2.36 -3.28
N LEU A 77 1.83 -1.35 -2.50
CA LEU A 77 0.94 -0.70 -1.55
C LEU A 77 -0.23 0.04 -2.22
N PRO A 78 -0.02 0.88 -3.25
CA PRO A 78 -1.11 1.48 -4.02
C PRO A 78 -2.11 0.46 -4.54
N LEU A 79 -1.64 -0.69 -5.04
CA LEU A 79 -2.51 -1.73 -5.57
C LEU A 79 -3.34 -2.40 -4.47
N ILE A 80 -2.75 -2.70 -3.32
CA ILE A 80 -3.47 -3.20 -2.14
C ILE A 80 -4.58 -2.22 -1.73
N VAL A 81 -4.27 -0.92 -1.67
CA VAL A 81 -5.25 0.11 -1.30
C VAL A 81 -6.35 0.27 -2.35
N VAL A 82 -6.05 0.12 -3.64
CA VAL A 82 -7.06 0.04 -4.71
C VAL A 82 -8.06 -1.08 -4.44
N PHE A 83 -7.57 -2.31 -4.24
CA PHE A 83 -8.45 -3.45 -3.97
C PHE A 83 -9.25 -3.27 -2.68
N PHE A 84 -8.61 -2.71 -1.65
CA PHE A 84 -9.24 -2.43 -0.39
C PHE A 84 -10.42 -1.45 -0.52
N ILE A 85 -10.20 -0.29 -1.15
CA ILE A 85 -11.21 0.76 -1.25
C ILE A 85 -12.32 0.38 -2.23
N LEU A 86 -12.00 -0.25 -3.37
CA LEU A 86 -13.00 -0.66 -4.37
C LEU A 86 -13.94 -1.76 -3.87
N ASN A 87 -13.50 -2.57 -2.91
CA ASN A 87 -14.28 -3.65 -2.29
C ASN A 87 -14.75 -3.30 -0.87
N TYR A 88 -14.52 -2.06 -0.42
CA TYR A 88 -14.86 -1.65 0.94
C TYR A 88 -16.38 -1.76 1.19
N PRO A 89 -16.84 -2.49 2.22
CA PRO A 89 -18.24 -2.83 2.43
C PRO A 89 -19.07 -1.66 2.98
N THR A 90 -19.23 -0.61 2.18
CA THR A 90 -19.87 0.66 2.56
C THR A 90 -21.35 0.50 2.92
N HIS A 91 -22.02 -0.55 2.45
CA HIS A 91 -23.44 -0.81 2.76
C HIS A 91 -23.65 -1.70 4.00
N LYS A 92 -22.58 -2.26 4.57
CA LYS A 92 -22.66 -3.12 5.77
C LYS A 92 -22.62 -2.30 7.06
N GLN A 93 -22.97 -2.95 8.17
CA GLN A 93 -22.91 -2.38 9.52
C GLN A 93 -21.48 -1.96 9.89
N PHE A 94 -21.36 -0.97 10.79
CA PHE A 94 -20.08 -0.40 11.21
C PHE A 94 -19.08 -1.47 11.70
N LYS A 95 -19.54 -2.47 12.48
CA LYS A 95 -18.71 -3.59 12.95
C LYS A 95 -18.07 -4.37 11.79
N ALA A 96 -18.83 -4.69 10.74
CA ALA A 96 -18.31 -5.41 9.57
C ALA A 96 -17.25 -4.59 8.81
N ARG A 97 -17.39 -3.26 8.79
CA ARG A 97 -16.41 -2.36 8.19
C ARG A 97 -15.11 -2.30 8.98
N ILE A 98 -15.20 -2.24 10.31
CA ILE A 98 -14.01 -2.30 11.19
C ILE A 98 -13.30 -3.63 11.01
N ILE A 99 -14.03 -4.76 11.06
CA ILE A 99 -13.44 -6.08 10.90
C ILE A 99 -12.71 -6.17 9.55
N TYR A 100 -13.35 -5.76 8.45
CA TYR A 100 -12.71 -5.73 7.14
C TYR A 100 -11.41 -4.90 7.13
N PHE A 101 -11.44 -3.73 7.76
CA PHE A 101 -10.28 -2.84 7.86
C PHE A 101 -9.13 -3.46 8.67
N VAL A 102 -9.44 -3.92 9.88
CA VAL A 102 -8.47 -4.52 10.79
C VAL A 102 -7.88 -5.80 10.20
N SER A 103 -8.70 -6.65 9.57
CA SER A 103 -8.23 -7.90 8.94
C SER A 103 -7.20 -7.64 7.84
N ILE A 104 -7.41 -6.64 6.99
CA ILE A 104 -6.48 -6.35 5.90
C ILE A 104 -5.15 -5.80 6.44
N ILE A 105 -5.20 -4.86 7.38
CA ILE A 105 -3.97 -4.34 7.99
C ILE A 105 -3.25 -5.43 8.78
N PHE A 106 -3.98 -6.30 9.48
CA PHE A 106 -3.38 -7.42 10.20
C PHE A 106 -2.65 -8.40 9.27
N VAL A 107 -3.27 -8.79 8.16
CA VAL A 107 -2.63 -9.65 7.14
C VAL A 107 -1.39 -8.97 6.58
N PHE A 108 -1.45 -7.67 6.30
CA PHE A 108 -0.31 -6.90 5.84
C PHE A 108 0.84 -6.90 6.85
N THR A 109 0.57 -6.55 8.12
CA THR A 109 1.58 -6.56 9.20
C THR A 109 2.17 -7.95 9.41
N LEU A 110 1.37 -9.01 9.26
CA LEU A 110 1.85 -10.38 9.37
C LEU A 110 2.84 -10.73 8.24
N ILE A 111 2.50 -10.40 6.99
CA ILE A 111 3.39 -10.60 5.84
C ILE A 111 4.69 -9.82 6.04
N GLU A 112 4.60 -8.57 6.47
CA GLU A 112 5.75 -7.71 6.73
C GLU A 112 6.65 -8.26 7.84
N PHE A 113 6.07 -8.80 8.91
CA PHE A 113 6.81 -9.47 9.98
C PHE A 113 7.60 -10.69 9.45
N PHE A 114 7.01 -11.50 8.56
CA PHE A 114 7.74 -12.60 7.92
C PHE A 114 8.85 -12.08 7.00
N MET A 115 8.60 -11.02 6.22
CA MET A 115 9.63 -10.45 5.37
C MET A 115 10.81 -9.91 6.17
N GLU A 116 10.56 -9.17 7.24
CA GLU A 116 11.62 -8.63 8.11
C GLU A 116 12.44 -9.74 8.78
N ARG A 117 11.78 -10.80 9.25
CA ARG A 117 12.44 -11.86 10.02
C ARG A 117 13.28 -12.81 9.16
N TYR A 118 12.86 -13.04 7.92
CA TYR A 118 13.42 -14.10 7.06
C TYR A 118 14.07 -13.59 5.77
N THR A 119 14.01 -12.28 5.48
CA THR A 119 14.55 -11.70 4.25
C THR A 119 15.28 -10.39 4.50
N GLU A 120 16.11 -10.00 3.54
CA GLU A 120 16.83 -8.71 3.55
C GLU A 120 16.07 -7.62 2.76
N ILE A 121 14.76 -7.81 2.53
CA ILE A 121 13.92 -6.86 1.79
C ILE A 121 13.64 -5.61 2.64
N ILE A 122 13.39 -5.80 3.93
CA ILE A 122 13.09 -4.73 4.90
C ILE A 122 13.78 -5.06 6.22
N LYS A 123 14.42 -4.05 6.83
CA LYS A 123 15.06 -4.17 8.13
C LYS A 123 14.54 -3.13 9.09
N TYR A 124 14.14 -3.58 10.27
CA TYR A 124 13.66 -2.70 11.34
C TYR A 124 14.75 -2.45 12.37
N HIS A 125 15.02 -1.17 12.62
CA HIS A 125 15.94 -0.73 13.68
C HIS A 125 15.15 -0.24 14.89
N SER A 126 14.37 0.82 14.69
CA SER A 126 13.48 1.42 15.71
C SER A 126 12.01 1.34 15.32
N TRP A 127 11.71 0.82 14.12
CA TRP A 127 10.34 0.62 13.65
C TRP A 127 9.69 -0.56 14.37
N LYS A 128 8.60 -0.27 15.09
CA LYS A 128 7.76 -1.25 15.78
C LYS A 128 6.51 -1.51 14.97
N TRP A 129 5.91 -2.69 15.16
CA TRP A 129 4.71 -3.15 14.44
C TRP A 129 3.54 -2.13 14.44
N TYR A 130 3.38 -1.34 15.52
CA TYR A 130 2.30 -0.36 15.59
C TYR A 130 2.52 0.84 14.64
N TRP A 131 3.76 1.15 14.24
CA TRP A 131 4.02 2.19 13.26
C TRP A 131 3.51 1.80 11.88
N THR A 132 3.67 0.53 11.48
CA THR A 132 3.00 -0.01 10.28
C THR A 132 1.50 0.16 10.41
N TRP A 133 0.92 -0.22 11.55
CA TRP A 133 -0.52 -0.16 11.77
C TRP A 133 -1.06 1.27 11.66
N ILE A 134 -0.38 2.25 12.28
CA ILE A 134 -0.74 3.67 12.25
C ILE A 134 -0.57 4.26 10.85
N SER A 135 0.58 4.05 10.21
CA SER A 135 0.88 4.61 8.88
C SER A 135 -0.05 4.07 7.79
N MET A 136 -0.32 2.77 7.79
CA MET A 136 -1.30 2.15 6.89
C MET A 136 -2.71 2.67 7.14
N SER A 137 -3.13 2.72 8.40
CA SER A 137 -4.46 3.21 8.76
C SER A 137 -4.67 4.65 8.31
N LEU A 138 -3.67 5.50 8.55
CA LEU A 138 -3.67 6.91 8.15
C LEU A 138 -3.73 7.04 6.63
N THR A 139 -2.87 6.30 5.90
CA THR A 139 -2.82 6.32 4.43
C THR A 139 -4.18 5.94 3.84
N ILE A 140 -4.73 4.79 4.24
CA ILE A 140 -6.04 4.32 3.77
C ILE A 140 -7.14 5.33 4.10
N TYR A 141 -7.13 5.89 5.32
CA TYR A 141 -8.13 6.87 5.75
C TYR A 141 -8.08 8.13 4.88
N LEU A 142 -6.89 8.71 4.68
CA LEU A 142 -6.71 9.92 3.85
C LEU A 142 -7.14 9.66 2.41
N VAL A 143 -6.71 8.54 1.83
CA VAL A 143 -7.10 8.15 0.46
C VAL A 143 -8.62 7.96 0.37
N MET A 144 -9.27 7.35 1.36
CA MET A 144 -10.73 7.22 1.40
C MET A 144 -11.45 8.56 1.48
N VAL A 145 -10.93 9.51 2.27
CA VAL A 145 -11.51 10.85 2.40
C VAL A 145 -11.44 11.56 1.05
N ILE A 146 -10.29 11.55 0.38
CA ILE A 146 -10.12 12.20 -0.93
C ILE A 146 -10.94 11.48 -2.00
N TYR A 147 -10.93 10.15 -2.03
CA TYR A 147 -11.75 9.35 -2.93
C TYR A 147 -13.24 9.70 -2.79
N LYS A 148 -13.76 9.72 -1.56
CA LYS A 148 -15.16 10.09 -1.32
C LYS A 148 -15.42 11.53 -1.73
N TRP A 149 -14.55 12.47 -1.40
CA TRP A 149 -14.69 13.87 -1.77
C TRP A 149 -14.74 14.06 -3.30
N PHE A 150 -13.81 13.45 -4.04
CA PHE A 150 -13.73 13.57 -5.49
C PHE A 150 -14.97 13.00 -6.20
N TYR A 151 -15.52 11.89 -5.69
CA TYR A 151 -16.70 11.24 -6.27
C TYR A 151 -18.05 11.70 -5.67
N LYS A 152 -18.05 12.50 -4.60
CA LYS A 152 -19.28 13.05 -3.98
C LYS A 152 -20.05 13.97 -4.93
N ASN A 153 -19.35 14.61 -5.88
CA ASN A 153 -19.88 15.65 -6.76
C ASN A 153 -20.00 15.25 -8.23
N LYS A 154 -19.85 13.97 -8.61
CA LYS A 154 -20.01 13.55 -10.03
C LYS A 154 -21.46 13.65 -10.57
N ASN A 155 -22.42 14.13 -9.78
CA ASN A 155 -23.74 14.58 -10.26
C ASN A 155 -23.74 16.02 -10.84
N ILE A 156 -22.60 16.72 -10.87
CA ILE A 156 -22.54 18.12 -11.35
C ILE A 156 -22.25 18.21 -12.86
N PHE A 157 -21.67 17.17 -13.48
CA PHE A 157 -21.30 17.17 -14.90
C PHE A 157 -22.04 16.10 -15.72
N SER A 158 -23.27 15.75 -15.33
CA SER A 158 -24.22 15.17 -16.27
C SER A 158 -24.70 16.28 -17.21
N ILE A 159 -23.90 16.59 -18.23
CA ILE A 159 -24.31 17.33 -19.42
C ILE A 159 -24.67 16.31 -20.48
#